data_AF-A0A975IWQ9-F1
#
_entry.id   AF-A0A975IWQ9-F1
#
_cell.length_a   1.000
_cell.length_b   1.000
_cell.length_c   1.000
_cell.angle_alpha   90.00
_cell.angle_beta   90.00
_cell.angle_gamma   90.00
#
_symmetry.space_group_name_H-M   'P 1'
#
loop_
_entity.id
_entity.type
_entity.pdbx_description
1 polymer ?
#
loop_
_entity_poly.entity_id
_entity_poly.type
_entity_poly.pdbx_seq_one_letter_code
_entity_poly.pdbx_strand_id
1 'polypeptide(L)'
;MNPRRPTAPKAAKPSPDGSETMKRRSPQHLSLRPAKYEFDPKRAYTPEQLADIGAIALKWNQIEAHIDFVGSQILFAKTPFWLRLATDKVMGERTKLKLLRECAARGELLNDRAKSAISSCFTQIDQCRSYRNAIVHHHIYDHEKGIGSYIDESNSPYQILVSLDALSTLYKIMCFLLEELREIDLLFRIETDAQRPGRMDERTREFIPFSIEDLRTKIVPDQTKRLEALQRKRKALPKLPKFPDADLVRELNSKDDSD
;
A
#
# COMPACT_ATOMS: atom_id res chain seq x y z
N MET A 1 -44.61 2.41 42.77
CA MET A 1 -44.56 3.16 41.49
C MET A 1 -43.56 4.29 41.65
N ASN A 2 -42.39 4.20 41.02
CA ASN A 2 -41.35 5.25 41.06
C ASN A 2 -41.32 6.00 39.71
N PRO A 3 -41.34 7.33 39.68
CA PRO A 3 -41.29 8.08 38.43
C PRO A 3 -39.86 8.11 37.88
N ARG A 4 -39.71 7.73 36.60
CA ARG A 4 -38.44 7.83 35.85
C ARG A 4 -38.14 9.31 35.55
N ARG A 5 -36.95 9.79 35.94
CA ARG A 5 -36.42 11.10 35.54
C ARG A 5 -35.98 11.07 34.07
N PRO A 6 -36.22 12.14 33.28
CA PRO A 6 -35.63 12.27 31.95
C PRO A 6 -34.16 12.72 32.06
N THR A 7 -33.27 12.02 31.35
CA THR A 7 -31.88 12.42 31.17
C THR A 7 -31.76 13.41 30.00
N ALA A 8 -31.19 14.58 30.27
CA ALA A 8 -30.90 15.61 29.28
C ALA A 8 -29.86 15.15 28.23
N PRO A 9 -29.91 15.66 26.98
CA PRO A 9 -28.97 15.30 25.94
C PRO A 9 -27.60 15.94 26.21
N LYS A 10 -26.54 15.12 26.14
CA LYS A 10 -25.15 15.59 26.22
C LYS A 10 -24.78 16.37 24.95
N ALA A 11 -24.43 17.63 25.11
CA ALA A 11 -23.83 18.45 24.07
C ALA A 11 -22.49 17.85 23.61
N ALA A 12 -22.35 17.64 22.30
CA ALA A 12 -21.10 17.22 21.68
C ALA A 12 -20.07 18.37 21.75
N LYS A 13 -18.87 18.06 22.22
CA LYS A 13 -17.73 18.99 22.18
C LYS A 13 -17.27 19.15 20.72
N PRO A 14 -16.88 20.37 20.27
CA PRO A 14 -16.21 20.54 19.00
C PRO A 14 -14.77 20.01 19.11
N SER A 15 -14.41 19.04 18.27
CA SER A 15 -13.01 18.64 18.09
C SER A 15 -12.32 19.63 17.14
N PRO A 16 -11.17 20.21 17.54
CA PRO A 16 -10.32 21.00 16.66
C PRO A 16 -9.21 20.10 16.12
N ASP A 17 -9.22 19.72 14.84
CA ASP A 17 -7.95 19.40 14.16
C ASP A 17 -8.08 19.27 12.63
N GLY A 18 -7.34 20.13 11.91
CA GLY A 18 -6.58 19.88 10.68
C GLY A 18 -6.99 18.87 9.60
N SER A 19 -8.27 18.53 9.40
CA SER A 19 -8.69 17.59 8.36
C SER A 19 -8.87 18.27 6.99
N GLU A 20 -7.77 18.66 6.35
CA GLU A 20 -7.79 18.94 4.91
C GLU A 20 -7.92 17.61 4.16
N THR A 21 -9.18 17.25 3.90
CA THR A 21 -9.56 16.04 3.19
C THR A 21 -9.53 16.25 1.69
N MET A 22 -9.19 15.18 0.96
CA MET A 22 -9.34 15.01 -0.48
C MET A 22 -10.79 14.99 -1.00
N LYS A 23 -11.73 15.47 -0.18
CA LYS A 23 -13.15 15.40 -0.44
C LYS A 23 -13.59 16.74 -0.97
N ARG A 24 -13.66 16.87 -2.29
CA ARG A 24 -14.54 17.88 -2.85
C ARG A 24 -15.88 17.17 -3.09
N ARG A 25 -16.93 17.59 -2.37
CA ARG A 25 -18.29 17.26 -2.79
C ARG A 25 -18.40 17.66 -4.26
N SER A 26 -18.88 16.75 -5.10
CA SER A 26 -19.41 17.12 -6.42
C SER A 26 -20.47 18.19 -6.15
N PRO A 27 -20.30 19.44 -6.60
CA PRO A 27 -21.31 20.46 -6.37
C PRO A 27 -22.61 20.02 -7.07
N GLN A 28 -23.67 19.76 -6.29
CA GLN A 28 -24.98 19.29 -6.76
C GLN A 28 -25.68 20.24 -7.76
N HIS A 29 -25.09 21.41 -8.06
CA HIS A 29 -25.66 22.43 -8.94
C HIS A 29 -24.77 22.88 -10.11
N LEU A 30 -23.60 22.28 -10.30
CA LEU A 30 -22.81 22.51 -11.52
C LEU A 30 -22.94 21.25 -12.36
N SER A 31 -23.51 21.38 -13.57
CA SER A 31 -23.28 20.41 -14.63
C SER A 31 -21.77 20.35 -14.88
N LEU A 32 -21.05 19.55 -14.10
CA LEU A 32 -19.65 19.19 -14.32
C LEU A 32 -19.61 18.21 -15.50
N ARG A 33 -20.20 18.57 -16.63
CA ARG A 33 -19.68 18.02 -17.87
C ARG A 33 -18.25 18.54 -17.94
N PRO A 34 -17.25 17.64 -18.04
CA PRO A 34 -15.90 18.11 -18.21
C PRO A 34 -15.86 19.07 -19.39
N ALA A 35 -15.15 20.18 -19.23
CA ALA A 35 -15.10 21.24 -20.25
C ALA A 35 -14.70 20.66 -21.62
N LYS A 36 -13.87 19.61 -21.59
CA LYS A 36 -13.49 18.82 -22.76
C LYS A 36 -13.15 17.41 -22.33
N TYR A 37 -13.90 16.44 -22.86
CA TYR A 37 -13.59 15.02 -22.70
C TYR A 37 -12.67 14.59 -23.85
N GLU A 38 -11.52 13.99 -23.54
CA GLU A 38 -10.59 13.44 -24.53
C GLU A 38 -10.45 11.93 -24.27
N PHE A 39 -10.73 11.13 -25.30
CA PHE A 39 -10.72 9.67 -25.20
C PHE A 39 -9.32 9.10 -25.40
N ASP A 40 -8.46 9.78 -26.18
CA ASP A 40 -7.10 9.32 -26.44
C ASP A 40 -6.14 9.78 -25.32
N PRO A 41 -5.57 8.86 -24.53
CA PRO A 41 -4.64 9.22 -23.47
C PRO A 41 -3.42 10.00 -23.96
N LYS A 42 -2.99 9.79 -25.21
CA LYS A 42 -1.86 10.54 -25.80
C LYS A 42 -2.17 12.00 -26.07
N ARG A 43 -3.45 12.36 -26.18
CA ARG A 43 -3.92 13.73 -26.36
C ARG A 43 -4.35 14.35 -25.04
N ALA A 44 -4.85 13.53 -24.12
CA ALA A 44 -5.31 13.98 -22.82
C ALA A 44 -4.18 14.33 -21.86
N TYR A 45 -3.06 13.59 -21.90
CA TYR A 45 -1.96 13.75 -20.95
C TYR A 45 -0.76 14.44 -21.56
N THR A 46 -0.06 15.21 -20.73
CA THR A 46 1.27 15.68 -21.11
C THR A 46 2.25 14.49 -21.20
N PRO A 47 3.33 14.60 -21.97
CA PRO A 47 4.37 13.57 -22.02
C PRO A 47 4.92 13.20 -20.65
N GLU A 48 5.06 14.18 -19.74
CA GLU A 48 5.54 13.98 -18.37
C GLU A 48 4.56 13.17 -17.52
N GLN A 49 3.26 13.46 -17.63
CA GLN A 49 2.22 12.68 -16.95
C GLN A 49 2.21 11.23 -17.45
N LEU A 50 2.30 11.00 -18.76
CA LEU A 50 2.38 9.65 -19.32
C LEU A 50 3.64 8.91 -18.86
N ALA A 51 4.77 9.61 -18.77
CA ALA A 51 6.01 9.04 -18.27
C ALA A 51 5.87 8.63 -16.80
N ASP A 52 5.28 9.46 -15.95
CA ASP A 52 5.08 9.14 -14.53
C ASP A 52 4.07 7.99 -14.34
N ILE A 53 2.97 7.96 -15.11
CA ILE A 53 2.02 6.84 -15.10
C ILE A 53 2.72 5.54 -15.48
N GLY A 54 3.54 5.57 -16.53
CA GLY A 54 4.36 4.42 -16.96
C GLY A 54 5.37 4.00 -15.88
N ALA A 55 6.05 4.96 -15.25
CA ALA A 55 7.01 4.71 -14.18
C ALA A 55 6.35 4.06 -12.95
N ILE A 56 5.14 4.51 -12.58
CA ILE A 56 4.33 3.91 -11.51
C ILE A 56 3.98 2.45 -11.84
N ALA A 57 3.50 2.18 -13.05
CA ALA A 57 3.16 0.81 -13.48
C ALA A 57 4.38 -0.12 -13.43
N LEU A 58 5.53 0.33 -13.95
CA LEU A 58 6.77 -0.46 -13.92
C LEU A 58 7.30 -0.65 -12.49
N LYS A 59 7.25 0.38 -11.66
CA LYS A 59 7.69 0.29 -10.25
C LYS A 59 6.82 -0.68 -9.47
N TRP A 60 5.52 -0.68 -9.73
CA TRP A 60 4.60 -1.62 -9.13
C TRP A 60 4.95 -3.08 -9.46
N ASN A 61 5.27 -3.38 -10.71
CA ASN A 61 5.67 -4.74 -11.10
C ASN A 61 6.92 -5.20 -10.32
N GLN A 62 7.84 -4.29 -10.00
CA GLN A 62 9.01 -4.61 -9.17
C GLN A 62 8.63 -4.91 -7.71
N ILE A 63 7.67 -4.17 -7.15
CA ILE A 63 7.12 -4.41 -5.81
C ILE A 63 6.44 -5.78 -5.77
N GLU A 64 5.58 -6.09 -6.75
CA GLU A 64 4.87 -7.37 -6.84
C GLU A 64 5.85 -8.54 -6.96
N ALA A 65 6.85 -8.43 -7.83
CA ALA A 65 7.89 -9.43 -7.96
C ALA A 65 8.69 -9.64 -6.66
N HIS A 66 8.93 -8.59 -5.87
CA HIS A 66 9.57 -8.71 -4.56
C HIS A 66 8.67 -9.39 -3.53
N ILE A 67 7.36 -9.10 -3.52
CA ILE A 67 6.39 -9.79 -2.67
C ILE A 67 6.41 -11.30 -2.99
N ASP A 68 6.42 -11.65 -4.27
CA ASP A 68 6.51 -13.04 -4.71
C ASP A 68 7.83 -13.68 -4.30
N PHE A 69 8.94 -12.96 -4.44
CA PHE A 69 10.24 -13.46 -4.01
C PHE A 69 10.25 -13.77 -2.51
N VAL A 70 9.79 -12.83 -1.67
CA VAL A 70 9.71 -13.01 -0.21
C VAL A 70 8.79 -14.18 0.16
N GLY A 71 7.62 -14.29 -0.49
CA GLY A 71 6.70 -15.40 -0.30
C GLY A 71 7.32 -16.76 -0.62
N SER A 72 8.10 -16.85 -1.70
CA SER A 72 8.79 -18.09 -2.07
C SER A 72 9.81 -18.54 -1.02
N GLN A 73 10.53 -17.58 -0.41
CA GLN A 73 11.54 -17.88 0.63
C GLN A 73 10.88 -18.44 1.88
N ILE A 74 9.82 -17.78 2.37
CA ILE A 74 9.14 -18.16 3.63
C ILE A 74 8.51 -19.54 3.55
N LEU A 75 7.99 -19.91 2.38
CA LEU A 75 7.36 -21.22 2.16
C LEU A 75 8.35 -22.33 1.80
N PHE A 76 9.65 -22.02 1.73
CA PHE A 76 10.69 -22.90 1.20
C PHE A 76 10.31 -23.51 -0.16
N ALA A 77 9.48 -22.79 -0.93
CA ALA A 77 8.95 -23.26 -2.19
C ALA A 77 9.98 -23.00 -3.28
N LYS A 78 10.26 -24.01 -4.10
CA LYS A 78 11.07 -23.79 -5.31
C LYS A 78 10.40 -22.71 -6.15
N THR A 79 11.19 -21.73 -6.61
CA THR A 79 10.69 -20.56 -7.36
C THR A 79 9.70 -20.91 -8.47
N PRO A 80 9.92 -21.94 -9.32
CA PRO A 80 8.95 -22.30 -10.37
C PRO A 80 7.58 -22.73 -9.83
N PHE A 81 7.54 -23.43 -8.69
CA PHE A 81 6.30 -23.86 -8.06
C PHE A 81 5.55 -22.68 -7.45
N TRP A 82 6.28 -21.80 -6.74
CA TRP A 82 5.68 -20.59 -6.19
C TRP A 82 5.12 -19.68 -7.28
N LEU A 83 5.90 -19.45 -8.34
CA LEU A 83 5.44 -18.61 -9.46
C LEU A 83 4.16 -19.18 -10.07
N ARG A 84 4.05 -20.50 -10.25
CA ARG A 84 2.82 -21.14 -10.72
C ARG A 84 1.63 -20.84 -9.80
N LEU A 85 1.79 -21.00 -8.48
CA LEU A 85 0.72 -20.67 -7.52
C LEU A 85 0.34 -19.17 -7.54
N ALA A 86 1.34 -18.31 -7.72
CA ALA A 86 1.15 -16.86 -7.80
C ALA A 86 0.48 -16.42 -9.11
N THR A 87 0.78 -17.07 -10.25
CA THR A 87 0.26 -16.72 -11.58
C THR A 87 -1.09 -17.33 -11.89
N ASP A 88 -1.38 -18.53 -11.38
CA ASP A 88 -2.64 -19.25 -11.65
C ASP A 88 -3.85 -18.61 -10.94
N LYS A 89 -3.71 -17.38 -10.44
CA LYS A 89 -4.70 -16.61 -9.65
C LYS A 89 -5.20 -17.34 -8.39
N VAL A 90 -4.58 -18.45 -8.02
CA VAL A 90 -4.88 -19.21 -6.79
C VAL A 90 -4.62 -18.31 -5.57
N MET A 91 -3.58 -17.47 -5.64
CA MET A 91 -3.25 -16.54 -4.56
C MET A 91 -3.19 -15.10 -5.08
N GLY A 92 -4.30 -14.38 -4.94
CA GLY A 92 -4.33 -12.93 -5.18
C GLY A 92 -3.38 -12.17 -4.25
N GLU A 93 -2.94 -10.98 -4.66
CA GLU A 93 -1.95 -10.19 -3.94
C GLU A 93 -2.32 -9.88 -2.48
N ARG A 94 -3.60 -9.56 -2.20
CA ARG A 94 -4.09 -9.38 -0.83
C ARG A 94 -3.87 -10.62 0.03
N THR A 95 -4.09 -11.80 -0.54
CA THR A 95 -3.83 -13.08 0.12
C THR A 95 -2.34 -13.28 0.37
N LYS A 96 -1.48 -12.94 -0.59
CA LYS A 96 -0.02 -12.97 -0.41
C LYS A 96 0.41 -12.07 0.76
N LEU A 97 -0.02 -10.81 0.78
CA LEU A 97 0.30 -9.87 1.86
C LEU A 97 -0.28 -10.30 3.21
N LYS A 98 -1.48 -10.92 3.24
CA LYS A 98 -2.06 -11.48 4.46
C LYS A 98 -1.19 -12.62 5.01
N LEU A 99 -0.79 -13.56 4.14
CA LEU A 99 0.09 -14.67 4.51
C LEU A 99 1.42 -14.14 5.08
N LEU A 100 2.04 -13.16 4.41
CA LEU A 100 3.29 -12.56 4.89
C LEU A 100 3.14 -11.89 6.27
N ARG A 101 2.02 -11.21 6.52
CA ARG A 101 1.72 -10.65 7.86
C ARG A 101 1.60 -11.74 8.92
N GLU A 102 0.91 -12.83 8.62
CA GLU A 102 0.75 -13.96 9.53
C GLU A 102 2.09 -14.63 9.83
N CYS A 103 2.94 -14.82 8.80
CA CYS A 103 4.29 -15.33 8.97
C CYS A 103 5.14 -14.40 9.85
N ALA A 104 5.12 -13.09 9.60
CA ALA A 104 5.85 -12.13 10.44
C ALA A 104 5.37 -12.14 11.90
N ALA A 105 4.05 -12.25 12.13
CA ALA A 105 3.49 -12.30 13.47
C ALA A 105 3.96 -13.52 14.26
N ARG A 106 4.12 -14.67 13.58
CA ARG A 106 4.59 -15.94 14.16
C ARG A 106 6.11 -16.05 14.27
N GLY A 107 6.88 -15.13 13.68
CA GLY A 107 8.35 -15.15 13.77
C GLY A 107 8.84 -15.05 15.22
N GLU A 108 9.76 -15.93 15.59
CA GLU A 108 10.33 -16.07 16.94
C GLU A 108 11.58 -15.21 17.15
N LEU A 109 12.28 -14.83 16.07
CA LEU A 109 13.42 -13.92 16.15
C LEU A 109 13.01 -12.47 15.96
N LEU A 110 11.93 -12.23 15.21
CA LEU A 110 11.39 -10.89 15.02
C LEU A 110 10.86 -10.32 16.34
N ASN A 111 11.42 -9.18 16.77
CA ASN A 111 10.89 -8.44 17.90
C ASN A 111 9.61 -7.66 17.51
N ASP A 112 8.88 -7.14 18.50
CA ASP A 112 7.60 -6.45 18.26
C ASP A 112 7.74 -5.21 17.37
N ARG A 113 8.90 -4.53 17.44
CA ARG A 113 9.19 -3.39 16.57
C ARG A 113 9.32 -3.81 15.11
N ALA A 114 10.05 -4.90 14.84
CA ALA A 114 10.16 -5.47 13.50
C ALA A 114 8.79 -5.88 12.96
N LYS A 115 8.00 -6.60 13.77
CA LYS A 115 6.63 -7.02 13.40
C LYS A 115 5.73 -5.83 13.06
N SER A 116 5.76 -4.79 13.90
CA SER A 116 5.01 -3.56 13.67
C SER A 116 5.47 -2.82 12.41
N ALA A 117 6.78 -2.72 12.18
CA ALA A 117 7.34 -2.07 11.00
C ALA A 117 6.95 -2.82 9.71
N ILE A 118 7.05 -4.16 9.69
CA ILE A 118 6.61 -5.01 8.59
C ILE A 118 5.12 -4.79 8.29
N SER A 119 4.27 -4.85 9.32
CA SER A 119 2.82 -4.65 9.18
C SER A 119 2.48 -3.26 8.61
N SER A 120 3.18 -2.21 9.08
CA SER A 120 3.00 -0.85 8.55
C SER A 120 3.40 -0.74 7.08
N CYS A 121 4.49 -1.40 6.65
CA CYS A 121 4.90 -1.43 5.24
C CYS A 121 3.85 -2.13 4.37
N PHE A 122 3.40 -3.31 4.76
CA PHE A 122 2.39 -4.06 4.00
C PHE A 122 1.05 -3.34 3.91
N THR A 123 0.65 -2.60 4.95
CA THR A 123 -0.54 -1.74 4.91
C THR A 123 -0.38 -0.62 3.87
N GLN A 124 0.81 -0.01 3.80
CA GLN A 124 1.06 1.02 2.80
C GLN A 124 1.11 0.46 1.37
N ILE A 125 1.66 -0.74 1.17
CA ILE A 125 1.68 -1.42 -0.14
C ILE A 125 0.26 -1.65 -0.64
N ASP A 126 -0.65 -2.16 0.19
CA ASP A 126 -2.05 -2.37 -0.20
C ASP A 126 -2.77 -1.05 -0.54
N GLN A 127 -2.40 0.05 0.14
CA GLN A 127 -2.88 1.38 -0.25
C GLN A 127 -2.32 1.82 -1.62
N CYS A 128 -1.01 1.63 -1.86
CA CYS A 128 -0.36 1.95 -3.14
C CYS A 128 -0.87 1.11 -4.30
N ARG A 129 -1.27 -0.14 -4.06
CA ARG A 129 -1.97 -0.99 -5.01
C ARG A 129 -3.25 -0.33 -5.51
N SER A 130 -4.06 0.17 -4.56
CA SER A 130 -5.32 0.83 -4.86
C SER A 130 -5.10 2.11 -5.67
N TYR A 131 -4.07 2.89 -5.32
CA TYR A 131 -3.65 4.06 -6.12
C TYR A 131 -3.25 3.67 -7.55
N ARG A 132 -2.38 2.67 -7.71
CA ARG A 132 -1.93 2.18 -9.01
C ARG A 132 -3.10 1.71 -9.86
N ASN A 133 -4.01 0.92 -9.30
CA ASN A 133 -5.15 0.39 -10.05
C ASN A 133 -6.04 1.53 -10.56
N ALA A 134 -6.34 2.51 -9.71
CA ALA A 134 -7.13 3.66 -10.14
C ALA A 134 -6.40 4.46 -11.24
N ILE A 135 -5.09 4.70 -11.10
CA ILE A 135 -4.29 5.44 -12.10
C ILE A 135 -4.17 4.67 -13.43
N VAL A 136 -4.09 3.35 -13.42
CA VAL A 136 -3.95 2.57 -14.68
C VAL A 136 -5.30 2.38 -15.38
N HIS A 137 -6.41 2.37 -14.63
CA HIS A 137 -7.73 1.98 -15.14
C HIS A 137 -8.77 3.12 -15.17
N HIS A 138 -8.41 4.35 -14.82
CA HIS A 138 -9.34 5.47 -14.91
C HIS A 138 -9.61 5.88 -16.37
N HIS A 139 -10.75 6.52 -16.55
CA HIS A 139 -11.11 7.31 -17.72
C HIS A 139 -10.69 8.76 -17.51
N ILE A 140 -10.21 9.42 -18.55
CA ILE A 140 -9.92 10.86 -18.51
C ILE A 140 -11.23 11.60 -18.27
N TYR A 141 -11.28 12.44 -17.24
CA TYR A 141 -12.47 13.24 -16.94
C TYR A 141 -12.19 14.71 -17.25
N ASP A 142 -11.27 15.35 -16.53
CA ASP A 142 -10.89 16.75 -16.72
C ASP A 142 -9.37 16.88 -16.75
N HIS A 143 -8.81 16.84 -17.97
CA HIS A 143 -7.35 16.80 -18.18
C HIS A 143 -6.64 18.08 -17.74
N GLU A 144 -7.24 19.25 -17.95
CA GLU A 144 -6.66 20.55 -17.55
C GLU A 144 -6.48 20.64 -16.03
N LYS A 145 -7.38 20.00 -15.28
CA LYS A 145 -7.31 19.92 -13.82
C LYS A 145 -6.53 18.70 -13.31
N GLY A 146 -6.06 17.83 -14.21
CA GLY A 146 -5.43 16.56 -13.86
C GLY A 146 -6.38 15.67 -13.05
N ILE A 147 -7.63 15.52 -13.48
CA ILE A 147 -8.63 14.68 -12.81
C ILE A 147 -9.05 13.53 -13.73
N GLY A 148 -8.92 12.30 -13.24
CA GLY A 148 -9.48 11.09 -13.85
C GLY A 148 -10.76 10.66 -13.14
N SER A 149 -11.56 9.81 -13.79
CA SER A 149 -12.71 9.12 -13.19
C SER A 149 -12.46 7.62 -13.23
N TYR A 150 -12.52 6.95 -12.09
CA TYR A 150 -12.41 5.51 -12.00
C TYR A 150 -13.74 4.92 -11.53
N ILE A 151 -14.13 3.79 -12.13
CA ILE A 151 -15.31 3.03 -11.71
C ILE A 151 -14.78 1.81 -10.97
N ASP A 152 -15.18 1.66 -9.71
CA ASP A 152 -14.76 0.53 -8.89
C ASP A 152 -15.48 -0.77 -9.24
N GLU A 153 -15.11 -1.87 -8.57
CA GLU A 153 -15.75 -3.19 -8.74
C GLU A 153 -17.25 -3.18 -8.38
N SER A 154 -17.70 -2.16 -7.63
CA SER A 154 -19.11 -1.95 -7.26
C SER A 154 -19.82 -0.95 -8.16
N ASN A 155 -19.24 -0.67 -9.33
CA ASN A 155 -19.77 0.24 -10.33
C ASN A 155 -19.98 1.68 -9.82
N SER A 156 -19.26 2.09 -8.77
CA SER A 156 -19.35 3.42 -8.17
C SER A 156 -18.23 4.30 -8.72
N PRO A 157 -18.56 5.40 -9.45
CA PRO A 157 -17.56 6.29 -9.99
C PRO A 157 -16.98 7.18 -8.89
N TYR A 158 -15.66 7.36 -8.89
CA TYR A 158 -15.00 8.39 -8.11
C TYR A 158 -13.86 9.07 -8.88
N GLN A 159 -13.58 10.32 -8.50
CA GLN A 159 -12.53 11.10 -9.13
C GLN A 159 -11.15 10.82 -8.51
N ILE A 160 -10.13 10.80 -9.36
CA ILE A 160 -8.75 10.61 -8.97
C ILE A 160 -7.90 11.78 -9.43
N LEU A 161 -6.88 12.13 -8.64
CA LEU A 161 -5.94 13.17 -9.00
C LEU A 161 -4.76 12.56 -9.76
N VAL A 162 -4.58 13.00 -11.01
CA VAL A 162 -3.49 12.65 -11.93
C VAL A 162 -2.63 13.87 -12.28
N SER A 163 -2.54 14.84 -11.36
CA SER A 163 -1.58 15.93 -11.46
C SER A 163 -0.15 15.40 -11.37
N LEU A 164 0.80 16.09 -12.00
CA LEU A 164 2.21 15.68 -12.03
C LEU A 164 2.79 15.52 -10.62
N ASP A 165 2.48 16.44 -9.71
CA ASP A 165 2.94 16.36 -8.32
C ASP A 165 2.42 15.12 -7.59
N ALA A 166 1.15 14.75 -7.81
CA ALA A 166 0.55 13.57 -7.20
C ALA A 166 1.18 12.29 -7.74
N LEU A 167 1.37 12.19 -9.06
CA LEU A 167 2.01 11.05 -9.72
C LEU A 167 3.47 10.89 -9.27
N SER A 168 4.25 11.98 -9.30
CA SER A 168 5.65 11.99 -8.85
C SER A 168 5.78 11.61 -7.37
N THR A 169 4.89 12.11 -6.52
CA THR A 169 4.86 11.75 -5.09
C THR A 169 4.55 10.28 -4.89
N LEU A 170 3.55 9.72 -5.60
CA LEU A 170 3.23 8.30 -5.53
C LEU A 170 4.41 7.44 -5.98
N TYR A 171 5.06 7.81 -7.08
CA TYR A 171 6.25 7.12 -7.57
C TYR A 171 7.36 7.09 -6.51
N LYS A 172 7.66 8.23 -5.87
CA LYS A 172 8.66 8.31 -4.78
C LYS A 172 8.29 7.43 -3.60
N ILE A 173 7.01 7.41 -3.20
CA ILE A 173 6.52 6.52 -2.14
C ILE A 173 6.76 5.05 -2.52
N MET A 174 6.44 4.65 -3.76
CA MET A 174 6.66 3.28 -4.23
C MET A 174 8.15 2.91 -4.26
N CYS A 175 9.04 3.84 -4.62
CA CYS A 175 10.49 3.62 -4.53
C CYS A 175 10.91 3.29 -3.09
N PHE A 176 10.45 4.06 -2.09
CA PHE A 176 10.74 3.74 -0.69
C PHE A 176 10.12 2.42 -0.25
N LEU A 177 8.89 2.09 -0.69
CA LEU A 177 8.27 0.80 -0.34
C LEU A 177 9.05 -0.39 -0.90
N LEU A 178 9.63 -0.25 -2.09
CA LEU A 178 10.51 -1.29 -2.64
C LEU A 178 11.79 -1.45 -1.80
N GLU A 179 12.37 -0.36 -1.31
CA GLU A 179 13.50 -0.42 -0.38
C GLU A 179 13.10 -1.03 0.97
N GLU A 180 11.96 -0.64 1.52
CA GLU A 180 11.40 -1.24 2.74
C GLU A 180 11.19 -2.76 2.56
N LEU A 181 10.67 -3.21 1.41
CA LEU A 181 10.51 -4.63 1.09
C LEU A 181 11.83 -5.40 1.05
N ARG A 182 12.93 -4.78 0.60
CA ARG A 182 14.26 -5.41 0.61
C ARG A 182 14.76 -5.63 2.04
N GLU A 183 14.54 -4.66 2.93
CA GLU A 183 14.87 -4.82 4.34
C GLU A 183 13.99 -5.88 5.01
N ILE A 184 12.72 -5.97 4.61
CA ILE A 184 11.79 -7.02 5.07
C ILE A 184 12.22 -8.41 4.56
N ASP A 185 12.67 -8.54 3.30
CA ASP A 185 13.24 -9.78 2.78
C ASP A 185 14.40 -10.28 3.66
N LEU A 186 15.31 -9.37 4.04
CA LEU A 186 16.42 -9.71 4.94
C LEU A 186 15.94 -10.19 6.32
N LEU A 187 14.93 -9.53 6.90
CA LEU A 187 14.32 -9.95 8.17
C LEU A 187 13.70 -11.35 8.06
N PHE A 188 12.97 -11.64 6.98
CA PHE A 188 12.43 -12.98 6.75
C PHE A 188 13.52 -14.02 6.52
N ARG A 189 14.59 -13.69 5.79
CA ARG A 189 15.73 -14.60 5.62
C ARG A 189 16.38 -14.94 6.95
N ILE A 190 16.57 -13.97 7.85
CA ILE A 190 17.10 -14.21 9.19
C ILE A 190 16.19 -15.20 9.95
N GLU A 191 14.87 -14.96 9.92
CA GLU A 191 13.89 -15.83 10.56
C GLU A 191 13.91 -17.26 9.98
N THR A 192 13.96 -17.42 8.65
CA THR A 192 13.98 -18.73 8.00
C THR A 192 15.33 -19.43 8.07
N ASP A 193 16.44 -18.70 7.99
CA ASP A 193 17.79 -19.26 8.04
C ASP A 193 18.15 -19.72 9.45
N ALA A 194 17.57 -19.11 10.49
CA ALA A 194 17.72 -19.60 11.86
C ALA A 194 17.07 -20.99 12.09
N GLN A 195 16.17 -21.41 11.20
CA GLN A 195 15.66 -22.78 11.20
C GLN A 195 16.66 -23.78 10.61
N ARG A 196 17.74 -23.28 9.99
CA ARG A 196 18.86 -24.11 9.52
C ARG A 196 19.90 -24.24 10.63
N PRO A 197 20.63 -25.37 10.71
CA PRO A 197 21.61 -25.60 11.77
C PRO A 197 22.81 -24.63 11.74
N GLY A 198 23.00 -23.90 10.64
CA GLY A 198 24.16 -23.04 10.38
C GLY A 198 24.40 -22.81 8.89
N ARG A 199 25.55 -22.24 8.56
CA ARG A 199 26.02 -22.03 7.18
C ARG A 199 27.44 -22.54 6.99
N MET A 200 27.78 -22.99 5.80
CA MET A 200 29.17 -23.28 5.45
C MET A 200 29.88 -21.97 5.08
N ASP A 201 31.03 -21.71 5.66
CA ASP A 201 31.91 -20.64 5.23
C ASP A 201 32.58 -21.03 3.89
N GLU A 202 32.40 -20.23 2.84
CA GLU A 202 32.90 -20.57 1.51
C GLU A 202 34.44 -20.56 1.42
N ARG A 203 35.11 -19.79 2.28
CA ARG A 203 36.57 -19.66 2.27
C ARG A 203 37.22 -20.76 3.08
N THR A 204 36.70 -21.04 4.27
CA THR A 204 37.29 -22.03 5.20
C THR A 204 36.67 -23.42 5.04
N ARG A 205 35.50 -23.52 4.40
CA ARG A 205 34.63 -24.72 4.33
C ARG A 205 34.19 -25.23 5.70
N GLU A 206 34.33 -24.42 6.74
CA GLU A 206 33.89 -24.77 8.09
C GLU A 206 32.40 -24.48 8.26
N PHE A 207 31.73 -25.31 9.06
CA PHE A 207 30.34 -25.10 9.39
C PHE A 207 30.24 -24.11 10.56
N ILE A 208 29.62 -22.95 10.30
CA ILE A 208 29.39 -21.92 11.29
C ILE A 208 27.93 -22.02 11.75
N PRO A 209 27.66 -22.45 13.00
CA PRO A 209 26.31 -22.47 13.54
C PRO A 209 25.77 -21.05 13.67
N PHE A 210 24.48 -20.87 13.42
CA PHE A 210 23.84 -19.58 13.69
C PHE A 210 23.67 -19.39 15.19
N SER A 211 24.25 -18.32 15.73
CA SER A 211 23.98 -17.88 17.09
C SER A 211 22.63 -17.17 17.11
N ILE A 212 21.59 -17.88 17.57
CA ILE A 212 20.23 -17.32 17.73
C ILE A 212 20.27 -16.04 18.57
N GLU A 213 21.11 -16.01 19.61
CA GLU A 213 21.24 -14.85 20.48
C GLU A 213 21.84 -13.65 19.74
N ASP A 214 22.87 -13.84 18.91
CA ASP A 214 23.43 -12.75 18.09
C ASP A 214 22.42 -12.24 17.05
N LEU A 215 21.66 -13.14 16.42
CA LEU A 215 20.61 -12.77 15.48
C LEU A 215 19.55 -11.89 16.17
N ARG A 216 19.07 -12.32 17.35
CA ARG A 216 18.02 -11.64 18.10
C ARG A 216 18.47 -10.31 18.72
N THR A 217 19.69 -10.25 19.25
CA THR A 217 20.17 -9.08 20.02
C THR A 217 20.89 -8.03 19.17
N LYS A 218 21.46 -8.41 18.02
CA LYS A 218 22.24 -7.50 17.17
C LYS A 218 21.60 -7.32 15.80
N ILE A 219 21.45 -8.42 15.06
CA ILE A 219 21.10 -8.35 13.63
C ILE A 219 19.66 -7.87 13.43
N VAL A 220 18.67 -8.49 14.08
CA VAL A 220 17.26 -8.10 13.95
C VAL A 220 17.04 -6.64 14.38
N PRO A 221 17.56 -6.16 15.54
CA PRO A 221 17.43 -4.76 15.93
C PRO A 221 18.05 -3.79 14.93
N ASP A 222 19.23 -4.09 14.39
CA ASP A 222 19.88 -3.20 13.43
C ASP A 222 19.14 -3.13 12.10
N GLN A 223 18.64 -4.27 11.61
CA GLN A 223 17.82 -4.29 10.40
C GLN A 223 16.46 -3.59 10.60
N THR A 224 15.87 -3.75 11.78
CA THR A 224 14.66 -3.01 12.18
C THR A 224 14.90 -1.50 12.16
N LYS A 225 16.02 -1.01 12.68
CA LYS A 225 16.37 0.43 12.64
C LYS A 225 16.50 0.95 11.21
N ARG A 226 17.07 0.15 10.29
CA ARG A 226 17.18 0.51 8.86
C ARG A 226 15.80 0.62 8.21
N LEU A 227 14.94 -0.38 8.42
CA LEU A 227 13.55 -0.35 7.95
C LEU A 227 12.79 0.86 8.48
N GLU A 228 12.87 1.13 9.79
CA GLU A 228 12.23 2.31 10.40
C GLU A 228 12.79 3.64 9.86
N ALA A 229 14.08 3.70 9.53
CA ALA A 229 14.69 4.88 8.93
C ALA A 229 14.13 5.14 7.52
N LEU A 230 13.93 4.10 6.70
CA LEU A 230 13.24 4.19 5.42
C LEU A 230 11.80 4.66 5.59
N GLN A 231 11.08 4.09 6.56
CA GLN A 231 9.70 4.50 6.87
C GLN A 231 9.61 5.97 7.29
N ARG A 232 10.56 6.49 8.06
CA ARG A 232 10.63 7.92 8.39
C ARG A 232 10.81 8.77 7.15
N LYS A 233 11.71 8.40 6.24
CA LYS A 233 11.92 9.11 4.96
C LYS A 233 10.66 9.09 4.10
N ARG A 234 9.99 7.94 3.98
CA ARG A 234 8.72 7.81 3.25
C ARG A 234 7.62 8.67 3.88
N LYS A 235 7.48 8.66 5.21
CA LYS A 235 6.47 9.46 5.95
C LYS A 235 6.74 10.96 5.89
N ALA A 236 7.97 11.37 5.61
CA ALA A 236 8.33 12.77 5.40
C ALA A 236 7.98 13.29 3.99
N LEU A 237 7.62 12.41 3.05
CA LEU A 237 7.13 12.83 1.75
C LEU A 237 5.77 13.53 1.87
N PRO A 238 5.40 14.38 0.88
CA PRO A 238 4.07 14.95 0.79
C PRO A 238 3.01 13.85 0.90
N LYS A 239 1.98 14.10 1.72
CA LYS A 239 0.91 13.12 1.89
C LYS A 239 0.17 12.98 0.58
N LEU A 240 0.00 11.73 0.14
CA LEU A 240 -0.89 11.48 -0.97
C LEU A 240 -2.30 11.89 -0.58
N PRO A 241 -3.04 12.45 -1.54
CA PRO A 241 -4.41 12.81 -1.31
C PRO A 241 -5.20 11.48 -1.04
N LYS A 242 -6.11 11.44 -0.04
CA LYS A 242 -6.83 10.22 0.40
C LYS A 242 -8.06 9.90 -0.46
N PHE A 243 -8.14 8.74 -1.12
CA PHE A 243 -9.37 8.35 -1.83
C PHE A 243 -10.61 8.42 -0.92
N PRO A 244 -11.76 8.85 -1.46
CA PRO A 244 -13.02 8.71 -0.73
C PRO A 244 -13.30 7.22 -0.50
N ASP A 245 -13.89 6.92 0.66
CA ASP A 245 -14.32 5.57 0.98
C ASP A 245 -15.41 5.15 0.00
N ALA A 246 -15.28 3.96 -0.61
CA ALA A 246 -16.23 3.46 -1.60
C ALA A 246 -17.64 3.36 -1.01
N ASP A 247 -17.76 2.99 0.27
CA ASP A 247 -19.05 2.91 0.96
C ASP A 247 -19.66 4.30 1.18
N LEU A 248 -18.83 5.31 1.44
CA LEU A 248 -19.28 6.71 1.54
C LEU A 248 -19.72 7.26 0.17
N VAL A 249 -19.04 6.89 -0.92
CA VAL A 249 -19.44 7.29 -2.29
C VAL A 249 -20.78 6.64 -2.65
N ARG A 250 -20.97 5.36 -2.30
CA ARG A 250 -22.25 4.67 -2.49
C ARG A 250 -23.38 5.32 -1.69
N GLU A 251 -23.16 5.63 -0.41
CA GLU A 251 -24.16 6.30 0.42
C GLU A 251 -24.58 7.65 -0.16
N LEU A 252 -23.62 8.43 -0.68
CA LEU A 252 -23.90 9.72 -1.30
C LEU A 252 -24.70 9.56 -2.60
N ASN A 253 -24.31 8.63 -3.48
CA ASN A 253 -25.02 8.39 -4.74
C ASN A 253 -26.43 7.82 -4.52
N SER A 254 -26.62 6.94 -3.53
CA SER A 254 -27.93 6.35 -3.23
C SER A 254 -28.98 7.36 -2.74
N LYS A 255 -28.53 8.49 -2.16
CA LYS A 255 -29.42 9.56 -1.72
C LYS A 255 -29.90 10.45 -2.86
N ASP A 256 -29.11 10.57 -3.92
CA ASP A 256 -29.47 11.39 -5.08
C ASP A 256 -30.47 10.69 -6.02
N ASP A 257 -30.60 9.35 -5.96
CA ASP A 257 -31.61 8.58 -6.72
C ASP A 257 -32.98 8.50 -6.02
N SER A 258 -33.12 9.08 -4.82
CA SER A 258 -34.31 8.99 -3.97
C SER A 258 -35.23 10.22 -4.01
N ASP A 259 -34.82 11.28 -4.70
CA ASP A 259 -35.56 12.54 -4.91
C ASP A 259 -36.06 12.66 -6.37
#